data_AF-A0A0C9W3U3-F1
#
_entry.id   AF-A0A0C9W3U3-F1
#
_cell.length_a   1.000
_cell.length_b   1.000
_cell.length_c   1.000
_cell.angle_alpha   90.00
_cell.angle_beta   90.00
_cell.angle_gamma   90.00
#
_symmetry.space_group_name_H-M   'P 1'
#
loop_
_entity.id
_entity.type
_entity.pdbx_description
1 polymer ?
#
loop_
_entity_poly.entity_id
_entity_poly.type
_entity_poly.pdbx_seq_one_letter_code
_entity_poly.pdbx_strand_id
1 'polypeptide(L)'
;MFMINLLNTFTQTRATDTCGDPCEAIPYVNYFFIDWTDSFLVNTGHFAHYATHSEDVTNMGVKAYMFTTQQPGTVPLFSFVRSGVDRMFLLALADGSAPPAPAGYVADNSVQTNNTAGYVYPSQICGSIPLYHLFSADIVDHLYTTDQVEKEALLSFNNYTDQGIIAYVLPPCTGELL
;
A
#
# COMPACT_ATOMS: atom_id res chain seq x y z
N MET A 1 48.60 -32.55 28.18
CA MET A 1 47.13 -32.54 28.35
C MET A 1 46.59 -31.46 27.44
N PHE A 2 46.14 -31.84 26.25
CA PHE A 2 45.59 -30.94 25.24
C PHE A 2 44.12 -30.70 25.56
N MET A 3 43.68 -29.44 25.65
CA MET A 3 42.28 -29.08 25.49
C MET A 3 42.18 -28.10 24.33
N ILE A 4 41.66 -28.61 23.21
CA ILE A 4 41.24 -27.80 22.07
C ILE A 4 39.83 -27.30 22.41
N ASN A 5 39.70 -25.99 22.63
CA ASN A 5 38.39 -25.34 22.69
C ASN A 5 37.80 -25.32 21.28
N LEU A 6 36.91 -26.27 21.01
CA LEU A 6 36.03 -26.23 19.85
C LEU A 6 35.05 -25.07 20.03
N LEU A 7 35.33 -23.94 19.37
CA LEU A 7 34.32 -22.94 19.11
C LEU A 7 33.29 -23.58 18.17
N ASN A 8 32.13 -23.93 18.72
CA ASN A 8 30.95 -24.26 17.93
C ASN A 8 30.53 -22.98 17.19
N THR A 9 31.05 -22.78 15.99
CA THR A 9 30.40 -21.90 15.02
C THR A 9 29.11 -22.60 14.61
N PHE A 10 28.00 -22.22 15.24
CA PHE A 10 26.69 -22.44 14.66
C PHE A 10 26.67 -21.69 13.33
N THR A 11 26.93 -22.39 12.24
CA THR A 11 26.39 -21.99 10.95
C THR A 11 24.87 -22.18 11.06
N GLN A 12 24.19 -21.17 11.60
CA GLN A 12 22.76 -21.04 11.39
C GLN A 12 22.58 -20.80 9.90
N THR A 13 22.25 -21.87 9.17
CA THR A 13 21.66 -21.73 7.83
C THR A 13 20.52 -20.75 7.97
N ARG A 14 20.58 -19.59 7.29
CA ARG A 14 19.47 -18.63 7.22
C ARG A 14 18.21 -19.44 6.96
N ALA A 15 17.20 -19.29 7.83
CA ALA A 15 15.84 -19.59 7.43
C ALA A 15 15.62 -18.87 6.09
N THR A 16 15.01 -19.53 5.10
CA THR A 16 14.58 -18.88 3.85
C THR A 16 14.05 -17.49 4.17
N ASP A 17 14.69 -16.42 3.68
CA ASP A 17 14.32 -15.05 4.02
C ASP A 17 12.80 -14.88 3.81
N THR A 18 12.06 -14.80 4.92
CA THR A 18 10.58 -14.77 4.92
C THR A 18 10.03 -13.39 4.59
N CYS A 19 10.91 -12.45 4.23
CA CYS A 19 10.64 -11.04 4.06
C CYS A 19 11.27 -10.58 2.74
N GLY A 20 10.54 -9.77 1.97
CA GLY A 20 11.12 -9.03 0.86
C GLY A 20 12.07 -7.93 1.35
N ASP A 21 13.05 -7.57 0.51
CA ASP A 21 14.01 -6.49 0.80
C ASP A 21 13.29 -5.13 0.85
N PRO A 22 13.31 -4.40 1.98
CA PRO A 22 12.67 -3.09 2.08
C PRO A 22 13.05 -2.09 0.99
N CYS A 23 14.24 -2.22 0.40
CA CYS A 23 14.76 -1.33 -0.63
C CYS A 23 14.27 -1.69 -2.05
N GLU A 24 13.53 -2.79 -2.21
CA GLU A 24 12.78 -3.10 -3.44
C GLU A 24 11.36 -2.51 -3.44
N ALA A 25 10.86 -2.04 -2.29
CA ALA A 25 9.59 -1.34 -2.22
C ALA A 25 9.74 0.10 -2.73
N ILE A 26 8.75 0.56 -3.51
CA ILE A 26 8.75 1.89 -4.11
C ILE A 26 7.69 2.77 -3.43
N PRO A 27 7.85 4.11 -3.47
CA PRO A 27 6.86 5.02 -2.91
C PRO A 27 5.55 5.00 -3.69
N TYR A 28 4.44 4.99 -2.94
CA TYR A 28 3.10 5.26 -3.42
C TYR A 28 2.66 6.58 -2.82
N VAL A 29 2.23 7.47 -3.72
CA VAL A 29 1.87 8.85 -3.42
C VAL A 29 0.37 8.96 -3.43
N ASN A 30 -0.18 9.70 -2.48
CA ASN A 30 -1.58 10.13 -2.56
C ASN A 30 -1.67 11.33 -3.50
N TYR A 31 -2.42 11.18 -4.59
CA TYR A 31 -2.75 12.26 -5.50
C TYR A 31 -4.22 12.61 -5.32
N PHE A 32 -4.50 13.88 -5.04
CA PHE A 32 -5.86 14.39 -4.94
C PHE A 32 -6.26 15.03 -6.28
N PHE A 33 -7.28 14.48 -6.92
CA PHE A 33 -7.83 14.96 -8.18
C PHE A 33 -8.96 15.94 -7.87
N ILE A 34 -8.74 17.24 -8.14
CA ILE A 34 -9.67 18.30 -7.72
C ILE A 34 -11.01 18.16 -8.45
N ASP A 35 -10.97 17.92 -9.75
CA ASP A 35 -12.17 17.78 -10.60
C ASP A 35 -13.07 16.61 -10.19
N TRP A 36 -12.49 15.59 -9.55
CA TRP A 36 -13.20 14.40 -9.09
C TRP A 36 -13.46 14.40 -7.59
N THR A 37 -12.74 15.28 -6.85
CA THR A 37 -12.74 15.34 -5.39
C THR A 37 -12.44 13.95 -4.79
N ASP A 38 -11.40 13.29 -5.30
CA ASP A 38 -11.07 11.91 -4.94
C ASP A 38 -9.54 11.71 -4.81
N SER A 39 -9.17 10.79 -3.91
CA SER A 39 -7.81 10.46 -3.53
C SER A 39 -7.36 9.15 -4.17
N PHE A 40 -6.20 9.19 -4.84
CA PHE A 40 -5.59 8.04 -5.47
C PHE A 40 -4.22 7.76 -4.86
N LEU A 41 -4.09 6.61 -4.18
CA LEU A 41 -2.81 6.08 -3.72
C LEU A 41 -2.18 5.23 -4.81
N VAL A 42 -1.25 5.82 -5.56
CA VAL A 42 -0.65 5.18 -6.74
C VAL A 42 0.86 5.43 -6.79
N ASN A 43 1.60 4.52 -7.44
CA ASN A 43 3.01 4.77 -7.77
C ASN A 43 3.12 5.65 -9.03
N THR A 44 4.33 6.13 -9.33
CA THR A 44 4.59 7.04 -10.47
C THR A 44 4.20 6.44 -11.83
N GLY A 45 4.36 5.13 -12.02
CA GLY A 45 4.01 4.45 -13.27
C GLY A 45 2.50 4.38 -13.49
N HIS A 46 1.75 4.11 -12.42
CA HIS A 46 0.29 4.08 -12.44
C HIS A 46 -0.31 5.50 -12.52
N PHE A 47 0.31 6.48 -11.85
CA PHE A 47 -0.07 7.88 -11.97
C PHE A 47 -0.04 8.40 -13.41
N ALA A 48 0.94 7.95 -14.23
CA ALA A 48 1.04 8.36 -15.63
C ALA A 48 -0.21 8.04 -16.47
N HIS A 49 -0.99 7.02 -16.07
CA HIS A 49 -2.28 6.72 -16.70
C HIS A 49 -3.34 7.78 -16.35
N TYR A 50 -3.40 8.22 -15.10
CA TYR A 50 -4.40 9.21 -14.66
C TYR A 50 -4.02 10.64 -15.03
N ALA A 51 -2.73 10.95 -15.15
CA ALA A 51 -2.25 12.27 -15.56
C ALA A 51 -2.73 12.67 -16.97
N THR A 52 -3.19 11.74 -17.81
CA THR A 52 -3.82 12.08 -19.10
C THR A 52 -5.29 12.48 -18.99
N HIS A 53 -5.89 12.32 -17.80
CA HIS A 53 -7.33 12.49 -17.59
C HIS A 53 -7.70 13.75 -16.79
N SER A 54 -6.73 14.43 -16.15
CA SER A 54 -6.97 15.62 -15.33
C SER A 54 -5.74 16.54 -15.32
N GLU A 55 -5.96 17.84 -15.51
CA GLU A 55 -4.92 18.87 -15.36
C GLU A 55 -4.81 19.39 -13.91
N ASP A 56 -5.86 19.20 -13.08
CA ASP A 56 -5.93 19.71 -11.70
C ASP A 56 -5.69 18.62 -10.64
N VAL A 57 -4.42 18.19 -10.54
CA VAL A 57 -3.95 17.20 -9.55
C VAL A 57 -3.03 17.83 -8.51
N THR A 58 -3.29 17.53 -7.23
CA THR A 58 -2.40 17.86 -6.12
C THR A 58 -1.65 16.63 -5.63
N ASN A 59 -0.32 16.70 -5.54
CA ASN A 59 0.49 15.68 -4.88
C ASN A 59 0.44 15.91 -3.35
N MET A 60 -0.11 14.94 -2.62
CA MET A 60 -0.30 14.98 -1.15
C MET A 60 0.80 14.22 -0.39
N GLY A 61 1.89 13.83 -1.08
CA GLY A 61 3.04 13.15 -0.51
C GLY A 61 2.96 11.63 -0.52
N VAL A 62 4.10 11.00 -0.20
CA VAL A 62 4.23 9.54 -0.08
C VAL A 62 3.47 9.06 1.14
N LYS A 63 2.62 8.04 0.96
CA LYS A 63 1.80 7.46 2.03
C LYS A 63 2.12 6.01 2.33
N ALA A 64 2.79 5.30 1.42
CA ALA A 64 3.15 3.90 1.59
C ALA A 64 4.39 3.54 0.75
N TYR A 65 5.12 2.51 1.17
CA TYR A 65 6.14 1.84 0.36
C TYR A 65 5.70 0.40 0.11
N MET A 66 5.45 0.06 -1.15
CA MET A 66 4.91 -1.25 -1.54
C MET A 66 5.75 -1.88 -2.66
N PHE A 67 5.75 -3.21 -2.72
CA PHE A 67 6.45 -3.92 -3.78
C PHE A 67 5.64 -3.89 -5.08
N THR A 68 6.33 -3.80 -6.21
CA THR A 68 5.71 -3.92 -7.54
C THR A 68 5.67 -5.37 -8.04
N THR A 69 6.42 -6.26 -7.41
CA THR A 69 6.49 -7.68 -7.72
C THR A 69 6.20 -8.53 -6.49
N GLN A 70 5.74 -9.77 -6.70
CA GLN A 70 5.47 -10.70 -5.62
C GLN A 70 6.76 -11.01 -4.85
N GLN A 71 6.73 -10.80 -3.53
CA GLN A 71 7.80 -11.13 -2.60
C GLN A 71 7.38 -12.28 -1.68
N PRO A 72 8.31 -12.93 -0.95
CA PRO A 72 7.96 -13.90 0.09
C PRO A 72 6.99 -13.30 1.12
N GLY A 73 5.89 -14.00 1.40
CA GLY A 73 4.92 -13.61 2.43
C GLY A 73 3.97 -12.47 2.04
N THR A 74 4.06 -11.90 0.84
CA THR A 74 3.13 -10.86 0.39
C THR A 74 1.89 -11.43 -0.32
N VAL A 75 0.83 -10.63 -0.39
CA VAL A 75 -0.37 -10.87 -1.18
C VAL A 75 -0.59 -9.68 -2.13
N PRO A 76 -1.28 -9.87 -3.27
CA PRO A 76 -1.69 -8.76 -4.12
C PRO A 76 -2.66 -7.82 -3.39
N LEU A 77 -2.42 -6.53 -3.52
CA LEU A 77 -3.36 -5.45 -3.22
C LEU A 77 -4.09 -5.10 -4.52
N PHE A 78 -5.38 -5.39 -4.60
CA PHE A 78 -6.16 -5.15 -5.81
C PHE A 78 -6.72 -3.73 -5.82
N SER A 79 -6.65 -3.09 -6.98
CA SER A 79 -7.32 -1.82 -7.25
C SER A 79 -8.64 -2.06 -7.98
N PHE A 80 -9.63 -1.28 -7.56
CA PHE A 80 -10.93 -1.18 -8.19
C PHE A 80 -11.25 0.30 -8.41
N VAL A 81 -11.89 0.60 -9.54
CA VAL A 81 -12.34 1.94 -9.87
C VAL A 81 -13.84 1.97 -10.14
N ARG A 82 -14.48 3.09 -9.87
CA ARG A 82 -15.89 3.31 -10.23
C ARG A 82 -15.99 4.09 -11.54
N SER A 83 -16.48 3.42 -12.58
CA SER A 83 -16.68 4.02 -13.91
C SER A 83 -17.49 5.32 -13.86
N GLY A 84 -16.94 6.38 -14.44
CA GLY A 84 -17.61 7.68 -14.62
C GLY A 84 -17.54 8.66 -13.44
N VAL A 85 -16.90 8.28 -12.34
CA VAL A 85 -16.62 9.15 -11.18
C VAL A 85 -15.22 8.92 -10.61
N ASP A 86 -14.42 8.07 -11.28
CA ASP A 86 -13.02 7.73 -10.99
C ASP A 86 -12.72 7.74 -9.50
N ARG A 87 -13.36 6.81 -8.78
CA ARG A 87 -13.13 6.57 -7.35
C ARG A 87 -12.30 5.33 -7.17
N MET A 88 -11.21 5.41 -6.43
CA MET A 88 -10.33 4.26 -6.19
C MET A 88 -10.75 3.49 -4.93
N PHE A 89 -10.67 2.18 -4.97
CA PHE A 89 -10.81 1.30 -3.82
C PHE A 89 -9.73 0.23 -3.84
N LEU A 90 -8.97 0.13 -2.75
CA LEU A 90 -7.91 -0.86 -2.56
C LEU A 90 -8.37 -1.95 -1.59
N LEU A 91 -8.14 -3.22 -1.98
CA LEU A 91 -8.49 -4.38 -1.15
C LEU A 91 -7.48 -5.51 -1.32
N ALA A 92 -7.05 -6.09 -0.21
CA ALA A 92 -6.29 -7.33 -0.18
C ALA A 92 -7.05 -8.38 0.62
N LEU A 93 -7.01 -9.63 0.16
CA LEU A 93 -7.43 -10.79 0.95
C LEU A 93 -6.22 -11.47 1.56
N ALA A 94 -6.35 -11.97 2.78
CA ALA A 94 -5.23 -12.57 3.51
C ALA A 94 -4.66 -13.82 2.83
N ASP A 95 -5.46 -14.52 2.02
CA ASP A 95 -5.06 -15.69 1.22
C ASP A 95 -4.49 -15.33 -0.16
N GLY A 96 -4.47 -14.04 -0.52
CA GLY A 96 -4.00 -13.53 -1.80
C GLY A 96 -4.90 -13.81 -2.99
N SER A 97 -6.10 -14.35 -2.77
CA SER A 97 -7.09 -14.52 -3.84
C SER A 97 -7.66 -13.17 -4.30
N ALA A 98 -8.11 -13.10 -5.55
CA ALA A 98 -8.78 -11.92 -6.07
C ALA A 98 -10.16 -11.77 -5.40
N PRO A 99 -10.43 -10.67 -4.67
CA PRO A 99 -11.75 -10.44 -4.08
C PRO A 99 -12.78 -10.12 -5.16
N PRO A 100 -14.07 -10.41 -4.91
CA PRO A 100 -15.14 -9.85 -5.74
C PRO A 100 -15.07 -8.31 -5.68
N ALA A 101 -15.36 -7.66 -6.80
CA ALA A 101 -15.39 -6.20 -6.84
C ALA A 101 -16.42 -5.66 -5.83
N PRO A 102 -16.07 -4.64 -5.02
CA PRO A 102 -17.03 -3.93 -4.18
C PRO A 102 -18.23 -3.42 -5.00
N ALA A 103 -19.40 -3.32 -4.36
CA ALA A 103 -20.62 -2.90 -5.05
C ALA A 103 -20.44 -1.53 -5.72
N GLY A 104 -20.66 -1.48 -7.03
CA GLY A 104 -20.49 -0.26 -7.82
C GLY A 104 -19.06 0.01 -8.31
N TYR A 105 -18.10 -0.85 -8.00
CA TYR A 105 -16.73 -0.77 -8.51
C TYR A 105 -16.48 -1.86 -9.55
N VAL A 106 -15.53 -1.60 -10.45
CA VAL A 106 -15.01 -2.56 -11.42
C VAL A 106 -13.50 -2.72 -11.23
N ALA A 107 -12.93 -3.83 -11.68
CA ALA A 107 -11.48 -4.02 -11.63
C ALA A 107 -10.77 -2.89 -12.39
N ASP A 108 -9.75 -2.32 -11.76
CA ASP A 108 -8.99 -1.23 -12.34
C ASP A 108 -7.98 -1.75 -13.36
N ASN A 109 -8.26 -1.48 -14.63
CA ASN A 109 -7.45 -1.93 -15.76
C ASN A 109 -6.26 -0.99 -16.06
N SER A 110 -6.13 0.12 -15.33
CA SER A 110 -5.01 1.05 -15.46
C SER A 110 -3.78 0.60 -14.66
N VAL A 111 -3.97 -0.35 -13.75
CA VAL A 111 -2.95 -0.88 -12.86
C VAL A 111 -2.20 -2.03 -13.53
N GLN A 112 -1.04 -2.40 -12.98
CA GLN A 112 -0.24 -3.54 -13.44
C GLN A 112 -1.08 -4.84 -13.62
N THR A 113 -0.48 -5.82 -14.32
CA THR A 113 -1.05 -7.14 -14.64
C THR A 113 -2.07 -7.65 -13.62
N ASN A 114 -3.30 -7.91 -14.06
CA ASN A 114 -4.43 -8.39 -13.24
C ASN A 114 -4.78 -7.42 -12.09
N ASN A 115 -4.99 -6.13 -12.40
CA ASN A 115 -5.54 -5.11 -11.50
C ASN A 115 -4.84 -5.03 -10.12
N THR A 116 -3.55 -5.34 -10.08
CA THR A 116 -2.76 -5.42 -8.83
C THR A 116 -1.99 -4.12 -8.63
N ALA A 117 -2.40 -3.32 -7.64
CA ALA A 117 -1.79 -2.05 -7.26
C ALA A 117 -0.36 -2.24 -6.77
N GLY A 118 -0.11 -3.31 -6.03
CA GLY A 118 1.19 -3.69 -5.49
C GLY A 118 1.06 -4.95 -4.66
N TYR A 119 2.16 -5.34 -4.03
CA TYR A 119 2.19 -6.50 -3.13
C TYR A 119 2.51 -6.03 -1.71
N VAL A 120 1.73 -6.54 -0.76
CA VAL A 120 1.68 -6.10 0.63
C VAL A 120 1.65 -7.29 1.59
N TYR A 121 1.99 -7.10 2.86
CA TYR A 121 1.84 -8.17 3.85
C TYR A 121 0.41 -8.21 4.39
N PRO A 122 -0.23 -9.39 4.48
CA PRO A 122 -1.58 -9.52 5.03
C PRO A 122 -1.61 -9.47 6.57
N SER A 123 -0.45 -9.52 7.22
CA SER A 123 -0.29 -9.45 8.68
C SER A 123 0.99 -8.69 9.03
N GLN A 124 1.10 -8.24 10.29
CA GLN A 124 2.25 -7.47 10.75
C GLN A 124 3.49 -8.35 10.95
N ILE A 125 4.33 -8.44 9.93
CA ILE A 125 5.58 -9.19 9.91
C ILE A 125 6.70 -8.34 9.32
N CYS A 126 7.96 -8.75 9.47
CA CYS A 126 9.08 -8.09 8.78
C CYS A 126 9.25 -6.59 9.09
N GLY A 127 8.80 -6.14 10.27
CA GLY A 127 8.84 -4.72 10.64
C GLY A 127 7.85 -3.84 9.85
N SER A 128 6.85 -4.45 9.22
CA SER A 128 5.83 -3.73 8.48
C SER A 128 4.94 -2.86 9.39
N ILE A 129 4.39 -1.82 8.78
CA ILE A 129 3.52 -0.83 9.42
C ILE A 129 2.12 -0.89 8.77
N PRO A 130 1.06 -0.56 9.53
CA PRO A 130 -0.30 -0.64 9.02
C PRO A 130 -0.55 0.37 7.90
N LEU A 131 -1.23 -0.05 6.84
CA LEU A 131 -1.88 0.82 5.87
C LEU A 131 -3.35 0.96 6.26
N TYR A 132 -3.70 2.15 6.74
CA TYR A 132 -5.06 2.49 7.15
C TYR A 132 -5.91 2.85 5.94
N HIS A 133 -7.20 2.51 6.01
CA HIS A 133 -8.23 2.98 5.10
C HIS A 133 -9.17 3.91 5.84
N LEU A 134 -9.37 5.10 5.28
CA LEU A 134 -10.28 6.12 5.78
C LEU A 134 -11.32 6.41 4.71
N PHE A 135 -12.54 6.68 5.14
CA PHE A 135 -13.63 7.01 4.22
C PHE A 135 -14.42 8.22 4.68
N SER A 136 -14.62 9.18 3.78
CA SER A 136 -15.54 10.31 3.98
C SER A 136 -16.79 10.11 3.13
N ALA A 137 -17.95 9.98 3.78
CA ALA A 137 -19.23 9.85 3.07
C ALA A 137 -19.70 11.18 2.44
N ASP A 138 -19.20 12.32 2.93
CA ASP A 138 -19.59 13.66 2.47
C ASP A 138 -19.11 13.92 1.04
N ILE A 139 -17.87 13.52 0.74
CA ILE A 139 -17.25 13.64 -0.59
C ILE A 139 -17.08 12.27 -1.29
N VAL A 140 -17.42 11.19 -0.60
CA VAL A 140 -17.33 9.78 -1.02
C VAL A 140 -15.89 9.37 -1.34
N ASP A 141 -14.93 9.90 -0.59
CA ASP A 141 -13.49 9.72 -0.83
C ASP A 141 -12.89 8.58 0.00
N HIS A 142 -12.06 7.76 -0.63
CA HIS A 142 -11.26 6.72 0.02
C HIS A 142 -9.80 7.15 0.13
N LEU A 143 -9.35 7.40 1.36
CA LEU A 143 -7.97 7.80 1.62
C LEU A 143 -7.21 6.66 2.29
N TYR A 144 -5.96 6.45 1.86
CA TYR A 144 -5.07 5.42 2.38
C TYR A 144 -3.78 6.05 2.92
N THR A 145 -3.41 5.73 4.17
CA THR A 145 -2.22 6.30 4.81
C THR A 145 -1.57 5.34 5.80
N THR A 146 -0.25 5.43 5.94
CA THR A 146 0.50 4.79 7.05
C THR A 146 0.76 5.75 8.21
N ASP A 147 0.49 7.05 8.03
CA ASP A 147 0.73 8.07 9.05
C ASP A 147 -0.43 8.11 10.05
N GLN A 148 -0.13 7.73 11.28
CA GLN A 148 -1.09 7.74 12.38
C GLN A 148 -1.55 9.17 12.74
N VAL A 149 -0.69 10.18 12.60
CA VAL A 149 -1.04 11.58 12.89
C VAL A 149 -2.01 12.11 11.84
N GLU A 150 -1.75 11.82 10.56
CA GLU A 150 -2.68 12.15 9.47
C GLU A 150 -4.04 11.48 9.69
N LYS A 151 -4.03 10.18 10.04
CA LYS A 151 -5.25 9.44 10.37
C LYS A 151 -6.05 10.16 11.47
N GLU A 152 -5.42 10.46 12.59
CA GLU A 152 -6.08 11.10 13.74
C GLU A 152 -6.62 12.50 13.39
N ALA A 153 -5.91 13.27 12.57
CA ALA A 153 -6.35 14.56 12.08
C ALA A 153 -7.60 14.45 11.19
N LEU A 154 -7.62 13.52 10.23
CA LEU A 154 -8.74 13.33 9.31
C LEU A 154 -10.02 12.86 10.04
N LEU A 155 -9.87 12.01 11.05
CA LEU A 155 -10.98 11.58 11.91
C LEU A 155 -11.53 12.72 12.77
N SER A 156 -10.69 13.66 13.18
CA SER A 156 -11.07 14.74 14.10
C SER A 156 -11.64 15.97 13.39
N PHE A 157 -11.18 16.26 12.18
CA PHE A 157 -11.42 17.57 11.54
C PHE A 157 -12.03 17.51 10.14
N ASN A 158 -12.04 16.35 9.48
CA ASN A 158 -12.40 16.23 8.06
C ASN A 158 -13.54 15.25 7.77
N ASN A 159 -14.29 14.84 8.79
CA ASN A 159 -15.43 13.91 8.69
C ASN A 159 -15.08 12.55 8.06
N TYR A 160 -13.82 12.12 8.14
CA TYR A 160 -13.46 10.75 7.77
C TYR A 160 -13.84 9.77 8.89
N THR A 161 -14.08 8.54 8.48
CA THR A 161 -14.33 7.40 9.37
C THR A 161 -13.27 6.34 9.16
N ASP A 162 -12.85 5.68 10.24
CA ASP A 162 -11.87 4.61 10.20
C ASP A 162 -12.49 3.33 9.64
N GLN A 163 -11.97 2.84 8.53
CA GLN A 163 -12.36 1.57 7.91
C GLN A 163 -11.40 0.43 8.30
N GLY A 164 -10.38 0.73 9.11
CA GLY A 164 -9.44 -0.25 9.65
C GLY A 164 -8.14 -0.37 8.85
N ILE A 165 -7.41 -1.44 9.12
CA ILE A 165 -6.14 -1.76 8.47
C ILE A 165 -6.43 -2.70 7.30
N ILE A 166 -6.08 -2.27 6.08
CA ILE A 166 -6.33 -3.08 4.87
C ILE A 166 -5.13 -3.96 4.50
N ALA A 167 -3.93 -3.59 4.96
CA ALA A 167 -2.69 -4.29 4.69
C ALA A 167 -1.57 -3.79 5.62
N TYR A 168 -0.41 -4.45 5.57
CA TYR A 168 0.82 -3.96 6.17
C TYR A 168 1.89 -3.76 5.10
N VAL A 169 2.51 -2.59 5.11
CA VAL A 169 3.48 -2.15 4.11
C VAL A 169 4.82 -1.84 4.76
N LEU A 170 5.85 -1.63 3.96
CA LEU A 170 7.19 -1.40 4.51
C LEU A 170 7.36 0.05 4.96
N PRO A 171 8.18 0.30 6.00
CA PRO A 171 8.72 1.63 6.21
C PRO A 171 9.64 2.02 5.04
N PRO A 172 9.99 3.31 4.89
CA PRO A 172 11.02 3.73 3.96
C PRO A 172 12.31 2.92 4.15
N CYS A 173 12.97 2.52 3.07
CA CYS A 173 14.29 1.90 3.15
C CYS A 173 15.24 2.85 3.90
N THR A 174 15.94 2.34 4.91
CA THR A 174 16.88 3.12 5.72
C THR A 174 17.95 3.75 4.83
N GLY A 175 17.85 5.07 4.59
CA GLY A 175 18.73 5.83 3.70
C GLY A 175 18.02 6.90 2.88
N GLU A 176 16.70 6.79 2.68
CA GLU A 176 15.89 7.91 2.17
C GLU A 176 15.61 8.89 3.33
N LEU A 177 16.26 10.05 3.32
CA LEU A 177 15.96 11.14 4.24
C LEU A 177 14.59 11.76 3.85
N LEU A 178 13.71 11.87 4.85
CA LEU A 178 12.45 12.63 4.80
C LEU A 178 12.68 14.12 4.54
#